data_AF-A0A1Y2ABN4-F1
#
_entry.id   AF-A0A1Y2ABN4-F1
#
_cell.length_a   1.000
_cell.length_b   1.000
_cell.length_c   1.000
_cell.angle_alpha   90.00
_cell.angle_beta   90.00
_cell.angle_gamma   90.00
#
_symmetry.space_group_name_H-M   'P 1'
#
loop_
_entity.id
_entity.type
_entity.pdbx_description
1 polymer ?
#
loop_
_entity_poly.entity_id
_entity_poly.type
_entity_poly.pdbx_seq_one_letter_code
_entity_poly.pdbx_strand_id
1 'polypeptide(L)'
;MHIRGPMNISQLAVYTPSGSIATRRNRRSALYRSTVRDASSSELEHMQGHATNAQLNGDRENSAKKRSPNHYLGEGHLQAAAGWGRIAYYTSTAPAEATGLAFLANLGDPRLSGTFDYSFGNSLSYVSASGTSCVSDNTPFDGTLETSEVELTVLTDEVCTGACDYTRPNSTAHHGWEGEEKAFFIEFQMDHYDNVGSDQGMISDAPAWWFLNANIPRTLQYGNDRRNIPCSCWSTGCGEFDAFEVLGRGEERAKSTLHRQGNLEGGDSNYFRRPVGRMLKFAVIFHNYNITAAVLDDDFDFRTALSGGQIDDIVAYDPKSNTHSLFAIGT
;
A
#
# COMPACT_ATOMS: atom_id res chain seq x y z
N MET A 1 3.18 -3.58 0.72
CA MET A 1 2.55 -4.60 1.58
C MET A 1 3.58 -5.67 1.86
N HIS A 2 3.41 -6.47 2.91
CA HIS A 2 4.29 -7.61 3.16
C HIS A 2 3.47 -8.80 3.60
N ILE A 3 4.02 -9.98 3.34
CA ILE A 3 3.42 -11.28 3.60
C ILE A 3 4.42 -12.17 4.34
N ARG A 4 3.93 -12.94 5.30
CA ARG A 4 4.71 -13.94 6.05
C ARG A 4 3.94 -15.26 6.10
N GLY A 5 4.67 -16.37 5.96
CA GLY A 5 4.09 -17.70 6.08
C GLY A 5 3.87 -18.17 7.53
N PRO A 6 3.33 -19.39 7.71
CA PRO A 6 2.88 -20.31 6.66
C PRO A 6 1.62 -19.84 5.92
N MET A 7 1.74 -19.63 4.61
CA MET A 7 0.65 -19.10 3.79
C MET A 7 0.77 -19.56 2.34
N ASN A 8 -0.32 -20.07 1.79
CA ASN A 8 -0.49 -20.26 0.35
C ASN A 8 -1.31 -19.11 -0.21
N ILE A 9 -0.81 -18.41 -1.23
CA ILE A 9 -1.44 -17.25 -1.85
C ILE A 9 -1.69 -17.57 -3.32
N SER A 10 -2.96 -17.57 -3.71
CA SER A 10 -3.38 -17.83 -5.09
C SER A 10 -3.51 -16.56 -5.92
N GLN A 11 -3.91 -15.44 -5.30
CA GLN A 11 -4.13 -14.18 -6.00
C GLN A 11 -3.80 -12.96 -5.12
N LEU A 12 -3.29 -11.90 -5.75
CA LEU A 12 -3.24 -10.54 -5.19
C LEU A 12 -3.75 -9.56 -6.24
N ALA A 13 -4.46 -8.52 -5.81
CA ALA A 13 -4.86 -7.42 -6.70
C ALA A 13 -4.79 -6.08 -5.98
N VAL A 14 -4.40 -5.04 -6.72
CA VAL A 14 -4.37 -3.65 -6.23
C VAL A 14 -5.19 -2.76 -7.15
N TYR A 15 -6.02 -1.90 -6.56
CA TYR A 15 -6.92 -1.01 -7.27
C TYR A 15 -6.75 0.44 -6.82
N THR A 16 -6.97 1.37 -7.74
CA THR A 16 -7.11 2.80 -7.43
C THR A 16 -8.33 3.39 -8.17
N PRO A 17 -8.88 4.53 -7.72
CA PRO A 17 -9.98 5.19 -8.43
C PRO A 17 -9.55 5.58 -9.85
N SER A 18 -10.41 5.38 -10.86
CA SER A 18 -10.07 5.52 -12.28
C SER A 18 -9.56 6.92 -12.69
N GLY A 19 -9.88 7.96 -11.91
CA GLY A 19 -9.37 9.34 -12.12
C GLY A 19 -7.91 9.55 -11.66
N SER A 20 -7.38 8.69 -10.79
CA SER A 20 -6.01 8.78 -10.27
C SER A 20 -4.95 8.35 -11.29
N ILE A 21 -5.34 7.56 -12.30
CA ILE A 21 -4.45 7.07 -13.36
C ILE A 21 -4.12 8.21 -14.36
N ALA A 22 -5.08 9.11 -14.63
CA ALA A 22 -4.91 10.22 -15.57
C ALA A 22 -3.95 11.31 -15.05
N THR A 23 -3.93 11.57 -13.73
CA THR A 23 -3.01 12.54 -13.12
C THR A 23 -1.55 12.07 -13.13
N ARG A 24 -1.28 10.76 -13.11
CA ARG A 24 0.07 10.20 -13.30
C ARG A 24 0.66 10.52 -14.67
N ARG A 25 -0.14 10.45 -15.76
CA ARG A 25 0.34 10.80 -17.11
C ARG A 25 0.66 12.30 -17.26
N ASN A 26 -0.17 13.18 -16.67
CA ASN A 26 0.01 14.63 -16.80
C ASN A 26 1.15 15.19 -15.93
N ARG A 27 1.43 14.61 -14.76
CA ARG A 27 2.60 15.02 -13.95
C ARG A 27 3.94 14.67 -14.62
N ARG A 28 4.02 13.55 -15.36
CA ARG A 28 5.22 13.18 -16.14
C ARG A 28 5.58 14.21 -17.21
N SER A 29 4.61 14.83 -17.86
CA SER A 29 4.86 15.89 -18.87
C SER A 29 5.29 17.24 -18.27
N ALA A 30 4.92 17.54 -17.03
CA ALA A 30 5.27 18.81 -16.38
C ALA A 30 6.72 18.80 -15.86
N LEU A 31 7.18 17.68 -15.27
CA LEU A 31 8.55 17.52 -14.76
C LEU A 31 9.61 17.49 -15.88
N TYR A 32 9.29 16.94 -17.06
CA TYR A 32 10.21 16.95 -18.21
C TYR A 32 10.36 18.35 -18.85
N ARG A 33 9.38 19.25 -18.66
CA ARG A 33 9.46 20.62 -19.19
C ARG A 33 10.19 21.60 -18.27
N SER A 34 10.28 21.33 -16.97
CA SER A 34 10.97 22.25 -16.04
C SER A 34 12.48 22.07 -16.05
N THR A 35 13.00 20.87 -16.35
CA THR A 35 14.45 20.60 -16.35
C THR A 35 15.21 21.15 -17.56
N VAL A 36 14.51 21.72 -18.55
CA VAL A 36 15.13 22.29 -19.77
C VAL A 36 15.24 23.83 -19.70
N ARG A 37 14.74 24.49 -18.64
CA ARG A 37 14.73 25.97 -18.55
C ARG A 37 15.72 26.60 -17.58
N ASP A 38 16.33 25.86 -16.66
CA ASP A 38 17.24 26.44 -15.64
C ASP A 38 18.72 26.19 -15.94
N ALA A 39 19.15 26.58 -17.15
CA ALA A 39 20.56 26.70 -17.48
C ALA A 39 20.80 28.01 -18.24
N SER A 40 20.62 29.15 -17.57
CA SER A 40 21.22 30.44 -17.98
C SER A 40 20.99 31.53 -16.94
N SER A 41 22.05 32.31 -16.70
CA SER A 41 22.12 33.66 -16.13
C SER A 41 21.87 33.87 -14.63
N SER A 42 23.00 33.98 -13.92
CA SER A 42 23.25 34.91 -12.83
C SER A 42 23.17 36.38 -13.30
N GLU A 43 22.56 37.27 -12.51
CA GLU A 43 23.10 38.57 -12.04
C GLU A 43 21.99 39.48 -11.43
N LEU A 44 22.28 40.00 -10.22
CA LEU A 44 22.04 41.37 -9.70
C LEU A 44 20.76 42.13 -10.11
N GLU A 45 19.90 42.53 -9.15
CA GLU A 45 20.00 43.81 -8.40
C GLU A 45 18.74 44.17 -7.57
N HIS A 46 18.98 45.10 -6.65
CA HIS A 46 18.19 45.76 -5.61
C HIS A 46 16.75 46.21 -5.97
N MET A 47 15.82 46.02 -5.01
CA MET A 47 14.50 46.67 -5.00
C MET A 47 14.50 47.96 -4.16
N GLN A 48 13.93 49.03 -4.73
CA GLN A 48 13.40 50.20 -4.01
C GLN A 48 12.08 50.63 -4.65
N GLY A 49 11.11 51.01 -3.80
CA GLY A 49 10.22 52.13 -4.12
C GLY A 49 8.70 51.89 -4.21
N HIS A 50 8.02 52.17 -3.09
CA HIS A 50 6.80 52.98 -2.96
C HIS A 50 5.49 52.67 -3.70
N ALA A 51 4.50 52.26 -2.88
CA ALA A 51 3.18 52.87 -2.62
C ALA A 51 2.43 53.64 -3.73
N THR A 52 1.12 53.35 -3.89
CA THR A 52 0.00 54.27 -3.53
C THR A 52 -1.40 53.68 -3.73
N ASN A 53 -2.33 54.24 -2.95
CA ASN A 53 -3.77 54.03 -2.79
C ASN A 53 -4.64 54.13 -4.06
N ALA A 54 -5.84 53.51 -4.06
CA ALA A 54 -7.15 54.22 -3.98
C ALA A 54 -8.36 53.32 -4.34
N GLN A 55 -9.11 52.93 -3.30
CA GLN A 55 -10.55 53.10 -3.07
C GLN A 55 -11.46 53.62 -4.23
N LEU A 56 -12.58 52.90 -4.52
CA LEU A 56 -13.99 53.32 -4.29
C LEU A 56 -15.04 52.64 -5.21
N ASN A 57 -16.03 52.02 -4.54
CA ASN A 57 -17.50 52.02 -4.71
C ASN A 57 -18.20 51.92 -6.09
N GLY A 58 -19.28 51.12 -6.09
CA GLY A 58 -20.43 51.27 -6.99
C GLY A 58 -21.48 50.18 -6.87
N ASP A 59 -22.49 50.39 -6.02
CA ASP A 59 -23.73 49.60 -5.90
C ASP A 59 -24.61 49.64 -7.17
N ARG A 60 -25.39 48.57 -7.43
CA ARG A 60 -26.81 48.70 -7.86
C ARG A 60 -27.62 47.40 -7.81
N GLU A 61 -28.87 47.58 -7.42
CA GLU A 61 -29.89 46.63 -6.99
C GLU A 61 -30.68 45.88 -8.08
N ASN A 62 -31.22 44.72 -7.67
CA ASN A 62 -32.52 44.08 -7.91
C ASN A 62 -33.31 44.26 -9.23
N SER A 63 -33.73 43.12 -9.80
CA SER A 63 -35.16 42.92 -10.12
C SER A 63 -35.53 41.43 -10.23
N ALA A 64 -36.57 41.04 -9.49
CA ALA A 64 -37.17 39.71 -9.47
C ALA A 64 -38.27 39.55 -10.54
N LYS A 65 -38.39 38.37 -11.16
CA LYS A 65 -39.60 37.91 -11.84
C LYS A 65 -39.83 36.40 -11.60
N LYS A 66 -40.97 36.09 -10.99
CA LYS A 66 -41.55 34.74 -10.82
C LYS A 66 -42.25 34.27 -12.11
N ARG A 67 -42.13 32.98 -12.44
CA ARG A 67 -43.16 32.15 -13.10
C ARG A 67 -42.80 30.65 -13.01
N SER A 68 -43.70 29.84 -12.44
CA SER A 68 -43.68 28.36 -12.37
C SER A 68 -44.29 27.72 -13.64
N PRO A 69 -44.45 26.38 -13.71
CA PRO A 69 -43.43 25.34 -13.88
C PRO A 69 -43.67 24.57 -15.20
N ASN A 70 -42.60 24.13 -15.89
CA ASN A 70 -42.75 23.19 -17.01
C ASN A 70 -42.02 21.90 -16.69
N HIS A 71 -42.79 20.81 -16.60
CA HIS A 71 -42.32 19.44 -16.59
C HIS A 71 -41.47 19.20 -17.85
N TYR A 72 -40.17 19.00 -17.65
CA TYR A 72 -39.32 18.30 -18.61
C TYR A 72 -38.72 17.10 -17.90
N LEU A 73 -39.02 15.92 -18.45
CA LEU A 73 -38.32 14.67 -18.18
C LEU A 73 -36.86 14.90 -18.60
N GLY A 74 -36.03 15.32 -17.64
CA GLY A 74 -34.59 15.39 -17.81
C GLY A 74 -34.01 14.02 -17.56
N GLU A 75 -33.38 13.45 -18.59
CA GLU A 75 -32.46 12.34 -18.49
C GLU A 75 -31.59 12.54 -17.25
N GLY A 76 -31.76 11.65 -16.27
CA GLY A 76 -30.85 11.56 -15.15
C GLY A 76 -29.49 11.25 -15.72
N HIS A 77 -28.62 12.25 -15.75
CA HIS A 77 -27.19 12.01 -15.74
C HIS A 77 -26.91 11.33 -14.40
N LEU A 78 -27.10 10.01 -14.36
CA LEU A 78 -26.43 9.15 -13.42
C LEU A 78 -24.97 9.51 -13.59
N GLN A 79 -24.42 10.23 -12.62
CA GLN A 79 -22.98 10.26 -12.41
C GLN A 79 -22.58 8.80 -12.36
N ALA A 80 -21.95 8.29 -13.43
CA ALA A 80 -21.35 6.98 -13.40
C ALA A 80 -20.42 7.00 -12.19
N ALA A 81 -20.77 6.25 -11.14
CA ALA A 81 -19.97 6.17 -9.93
C ALA A 81 -18.52 5.92 -10.37
N ALA A 82 -17.60 6.78 -9.93
CA ALA A 82 -16.21 6.69 -10.35
C ALA A 82 -15.70 5.27 -10.06
N GLY A 83 -15.43 4.50 -11.12
CA GLY A 83 -15.01 3.11 -10.99
C GLY A 83 -13.58 3.01 -10.45
N TRP A 84 -13.21 1.83 -9.98
CA TRP A 84 -11.87 1.50 -9.53
C TRP A 84 -11.18 0.59 -10.55
N GLY A 85 -9.96 0.93 -10.96
CA GLY A 85 -9.18 0.15 -11.93
C GLY A 85 -8.11 -0.67 -11.25
N ARG A 86 -7.95 -1.94 -11.65
CA ARG A 86 -6.88 -2.83 -11.18
C ARG A 86 -5.56 -2.38 -11.81
N ILE A 87 -4.61 -1.96 -10.99
CA ILE A 87 -3.30 -1.47 -11.42
C ILE A 87 -2.18 -2.48 -11.19
N ALA A 88 -2.43 -3.51 -10.39
CA ALA A 88 -1.48 -4.58 -10.14
C ALA A 88 -2.24 -5.90 -9.90
N TYR A 89 -1.69 -7.01 -10.38
CA TYR A 89 -2.29 -8.33 -10.25
C TYR A 89 -1.23 -9.42 -10.20
N TYR A 90 -1.49 -10.44 -9.40
CA TYR A 90 -0.68 -11.65 -9.29
C TYR A 90 -1.58 -12.87 -9.24
N THR A 91 -1.11 -13.97 -9.85
CA THR A 91 -1.66 -15.31 -9.66
C THR A 91 -0.55 -16.36 -9.54
N SER A 92 -0.72 -17.33 -8.64
CA SER A 92 0.19 -18.47 -8.49
C SER A 92 -0.05 -19.60 -9.51
N THR A 93 -1.06 -19.47 -10.38
CA THR A 93 -1.38 -20.47 -11.41
C THR A 93 -0.13 -20.78 -12.21
N ALA A 94 0.37 -22.02 -12.18
CA ALA A 94 1.66 -22.33 -12.77
C ALA A 94 1.68 -22.14 -14.31
N PRO A 95 2.65 -21.40 -14.88
CA PRO A 95 3.69 -20.63 -14.19
C PRO A 95 3.12 -19.35 -13.57
N ALA A 96 3.52 -19.02 -12.34
CA ALA A 96 3.02 -17.84 -11.67
C ALA A 96 3.30 -16.56 -12.48
N GLU A 97 2.33 -15.64 -12.47
CA GLU A 97 2.38 -14.40 -13.24
C GLU A 97 2.11 -13.20 -12.33
N ALA A 98 2.79 -12.09 -12.60
CA ALA A 98 2.60 -10.84 -11.89
C ALA A 98 2.73 -9.65 -12.85
N THR A 99 1.90 -8.63 -12.65
CA THR A 99 1.97 -7.34 -13.37
C THR A 99 1.78 -6.23 -12.35
N GLY A 100 2.62 -5.18 -12.41
CA GLY A 100 2.53 -4.06 -11.46
C GLY A 100 3.07 -4.38 -10.06
N LEU A 101 3.77 -5.51 -9.89
CA LEU A 101 4.26 -6.01 -8.61
C LEU A 101 5.73 -6.40 -8.70
N ALA A 102 6.50 -6.04 -7.67
CA ALA A 102 7.83 -6.58 -7.41
C ALA A 102 7.88 -7.32 -6.07
N PHE A 103 8.47 -8.51 -6.08
CA PHE A 103 8.67 -9.33 -4.88
C PHE A 103 10.11 -9.20 -4.38
N LEU A 104 10.25 -8.83 -3.11
CA LEU A 104 11.53 -8.51 -2.48
C LEU A 104 11.62 -9.14 -1.09
N ALA A 105 12.82 -9.29 -0.56
CA ALA A 105 13.05 -9.62 0.85
C ALA A 105 14.36 -8.97 1.35
N ASN A 106 14.58 -8.95 2.66
CA ASN A 106 15.82 -8.46 3.28
C ASN A 106 16.96 -9.48 3.13
N LEU A 107 17.34 -9.80 1.89
CA LEU A 107 18.33 -10.82 1.51
C LEU A 107 19.49 -10.26 0.66
N GLY A 108 19.72 -8.94 0.69
CA GLY A 108 20.69 -8.23 -0.12
C GLY A 108 22.03 -8.95 -0.38
N ASP A 109 22.35 -9.17 -1.66
CA ASP A 109 23.64 -9.67 -2.14
C ASP A 109 24.19 -8.70 -3.22
N PRO A 110 25.31 -8.00 -2.97
CA PRO A 110 25.91 -7.07 -3.93
C PRO A 110 26.28 -7.68 -5.30
N ARG A 111 26.31 -9.01 -5.42
CA ARG A 111 26.57 -9.72 -6.68
C ARG A 111 25.31 -9.98 -7.50
N LEU A 112 24.12 -9.84 -6.91
CA LEU A 112 22.83 -10.13 -7.52
C LEU A 112 21.93 -8.89 -7.47
N SER A 113 21.31 -8.61 -6.32
CA SER A 113 20.54 -7.41 -6.09
C SER A 113 20.56 -7.02 -4.60
N GLY A 114 20.46 -5.72 -4.33
CA GLY A 114 20.62 -5.20 -2.97
C GLY A 114 22.08 -5.18 -2.49
N THR A 115 22.25 -4.98 -1.19
CA THR A 115 23.55 -4.85 -0.54
C THR A 115 23.50 -5.41 0.89
N PHE A 116 24.68 -5.68 1.43
CA PHE A 116 24.89 -5.98 2.85
C PHE A 116 25.99 -5.08 3.41
N ASP A 117 25.82 -4.63 4.65
CA ASP A 117 26.90 -4.07 5.44
C ASP A 117 26.70 -4.33 6.93
N TYR A 118 27.77 -4.23 7.71
CA TYR A 118 27.75 -4.48 9.16
C TYR A 118 27.07 -3.38 9.99
N SER A 119 26.66 -2.27 9.38
CA SER A 119 25.93 -1.20 10.07
C SER A 119 24.41 -1.40 10.00
N PHE A 120 23.91 -1.93 8.88
CA PHE A 120 22.48 -2.00 8.59
C PHE A 120 22.00 -3.40 8.16
N GLY A 121 22.87 -4.41 8.12
CA GLY A 121 22.52 -5.75 7.69
C GLY A 121 22.14 -5.83 6.21
N ASN A 122 21.31 -6.81 5.87
CA ASN A 122 20.80 -7.01 4.50
C ASN A 122 19.83 -5.89 4.11
N SER A 123 19.95 -5.38 2.88
CA SER A 123 18.95 -4.52 2.27
C SER A 123 17.87 -5.33 1.57
N LEU A 124 16.86 -4.65 1.03
CA LEU A 124 15.95 -5.26 0.06
C LEU A 124 16.68 -5.73 -1.20
N SER A 125 16.26 -6.88 -1.70
CA SER A 125 16.69 -7.53 -2.94
C SER A 125 15.54 -8.26 -3.60
N TYR A 126 15.62 -8.49 -4.92
CA TYR A 126 14.74 -9.44 -5.58
C TYR A 126 14.95 -10.84 -5.03
N VAL A 127 13.88 -11.65 -5.06
CA VAL A 127 13.88 -13.01 -4.55
C VAL A 127 13.51 -14.02 -5.63
N SER A 128 13.96 -15.26 -5.45
CA SER A 128 13.52 -16.42 -6.25
C SER A 128 12.00 -16.61 -6.17
N ALA A 129 11.45 -17.43 -7.07
CA ALA A 129 10.02 -17.75 -7.05
C ALA A 129 9.54 -18.30 -5.70
N SER A 130 10.38 -19.04 -4.96
CA SER A 130 10.11 -19.53 -3.60
C SER A 130 10.21 -18.47 -2.50
N GLY A 131 10.69 -17.27 -2.82
CA GLY A 131 10.92 -16.19 -1.83
C GLY A 131 12.16 -16.35 -0.94
N THR A 132 12.90 -17.47 -1.05
CA THR A 132 13.92 -17.86 -0.06
C THR A 132 15.36 -17.50 -0.40
N SER A 133 15.63 -17.01 -1.61
CA SER A 133 17.00 -16.68 -2.04
C SER A 133 17.04 -15.42 -2.89
N CYS A 134 18.15 -14.67 -2.81
CA CYS A 134 18.37 -13.47 -3.62
C CYS A 134 18.57 -13.84 -5.10
N VAL A 135 18.02 -13.02 -6.00
CA VAL A 135 18.23 -13.11 -7.46
C VAL A 135 18.49 -11.73 -8.07
N SER A 136 18.90 -11.67 -9.34
CA SER A 136 19.24 -10.41 -10.02
C SER A 136 18.02 -9.59 -10.46
N ASP A 137 16.88 -10.23 -10.71
CA ASP A 137 15.73 -9.64 -11.40
C ASP A 137 14.40 -9.98 -10.73
N ASN A 138 13.41 -9.10 -10.93
CA ASN A 138 12.06 -9.33 -10.41
C ASN A 138 11.47 -10.63 -10.98
N THR A 139 11.13 -11.55 -10.09
CA THR A 139 10.62 -12.88 -10.42
C THR A 139 9.26 -13.08 -9.75
N PRO A 140 8.21 -13.52 -10.48
CA PRO A 140 6.93 -13.86 -9.86
C PRO A 140 7.10 -14.92 -8.76
N PHE A 141 6.48 -14.67 -7.61
CA PHE A 141 6.40 -15.59 -6.48
C PHE A 141 5.56 -16.83 -6.86
N ASP A 142 5.90 -18.03 -6.38
CA ASP A 142 5.21 -19.27 -6.72
C ASP A 142 3.93 -19.52 -5.90
N GLY A 143 3.71 -18.73 -4.85
CA GLY A 143 2.50 -18.75 -4.06
C GLY A 143 2.63 -19.43 -2.72
N THR A 144 3.75 -20.06 -2.37
CA THR A 144 3.87 -20.78 -1.09
C THR A 144 4.96 -20.19 -0.20
N LEU A 145 4.55 -19.65 0.95
CA LEU A 145 5.43 -19.33 2.07
C LEU A 145 5.31 -20.49 3.07
N GLU A 146 6.28 -21.40 3.10
CA GLU A 146 6.17 -22.65 3.86
C GLU A 146 6.17 -22.43 5.38
N THR A 147 6.95 -21.49 5.89
CA THR A 147 7.10 -21.21 7.33
C THR A 147 7.06 -19.71 7.63
N SER A 148 7.13 -19.34 8.91
CA SER A 148 7.24 -17.93 9.33
C SER A 148 8.64 -17.35 9.17
N GLU A 149 9.61 -18.14 8.70
CA GLU A 149 10.97 -17.67 8.37
C GLU A 149 11.01 -16.89 7.05
N VAL A 150 9.99 -17.07 6.20
CA VAL A 150 9.92 -16.42 4.89
C VAL A 150 8.97 -15.24 4.94
N GLU A 151 9.54 -14.05 4.78
CA GLU A 151 8.82 -12.78 4.68
C GLU A 151 9.13 -12.10 3.36
N LEU A 152 8.09 -11.70 2.62
CA LEU A 152 8.24 -10.94 1.38
C LEU A 152 7.68 -9.54 1.53
N THR A 153 8.43 -8.57 1.06
CA THR A 153 7.96 -7.22 0.77
C THR A 153 7.48 -7.17 -0.67
N VAL A 154 6.22 -6.76 -0.88
CA VAL A 154 5.63 -6.58 -2.20
C VAL A 154 5.37 -5.09 -2.42
N LEU A 155 5.98 -4.55 -3.48
CA LEU A 155 5.89 -3.16 -3.92
C LEU A 155 5.39 -3.08 -5.36
N THR A 156 5.25 -1.88 -5.91
CA THR A 156 5.05 -1.72 -7.37
C THR A 156 6.28 -2.25 -8.12
N ASP A 157 6.15 -2.50 -9.42
CA ASP A 157 7.28 -2.80 -10.31
C ASP A 157 8.00 -1.54 -10.83
N GLU A 158 7.60 -0.35 -10.33
CA GLU A 158 8.25 0.93 -10.64
C GLU A 158 9.49 1.12 -9.76
N VAL A 159 10.68 0.98 -10.35
CA VAL A 159 11.96 1.19 -9.68
C VAL A 159 12.16 2.66 -9.29
N CYS A 160 12.72 2.90 -8.10
CA CYS A 160 13.10 4.22 -7.63
C CYS A 160 14.28 4.81 -8.43
N THR A 161 14.03 5.78 -9.32
CA THR A 161 15.09 6.53 -10.04
C THR A 161 15.21 7.97 -9.52
N GLY A 162 15.43 8.14 -8.22
CA GLY A 162 15.58 9.45 -7.56
C GLY A 162 14.28 10.19 -7.22
N ALA A 163 13.11 9.63 -7.57
CA ALA A 163 11.80 10.18 -7.19
C ALA A 163 11.30 9.68 -5.82
N CYS A 164 11.99 8.70 -5.24
CA CYS A 164 11.73 8.19 -3.89
C CYS A 164 12.48 9.05 -2.88
N ASP A 165 11.85 9.38 -1.74
CA ASP A 165 12.42 10.23 -0.68
C ASP A 165 13.87 9.86 -0.35
N TYR A 166 14.06 8.77 0.41
CA TYR A 166 15.35 8.18 0.67
C TYR A 166 15.30 6.68 0.37
N THR A 167 16.33 6.20 -0.29
CA THR A 167 16.57 4.78 -0.51
C THR A 167 17.98 4.48 -0.05
N ARG A 168 18.16 3.42 0.73
CA ARG A 168 19.49 2.96 1.14
C ARG A 168 20.35 2.76 -0.14
N PRO A 169 21.55 3.35 -0.20
CA PRO A 169 22.43 3.19 -1.36
C PRO A 169 22.65 1.71 -1.70
N ASN A 170 22.63 1.39 -2.99
CA ASN A 170 22.76 0.02 -3.54
C ASN A 170 21.68 -0.98 -3.08
N SER A 171 20.59 -0.52 -2.44
CA SER A 171 19.43 -1.35 -2.18
C SER A 171 18.55 -1.48 -3.42
N THR A 172 17.82 -2.59 -3.53
CA THR A 172 16.75 -2.72 -4.54
C THR A 172 15.52 -1.97 -4.02
N ALA A 173 15.16 -0.86 -4.66
CA ALA A 173 14.08 0.01 -4.19
C ALA A 173 13.03 0.25 -5.27
N HIS A 174 11.77 0.09 -4.89
CA HIS A 174 10.59 0.32 -5.73
C HIS A 174 9.64 1.31 -5.06
N HIS A 175 8.75 1.91 -5.84
CA HIS A 175 7.68 2.74 -5.32
C HIS A 175 6.65 1.89 -4.55
N GLY A 176 6.09 2.46 -3.49
CA GLY A 176 4.84 1.96 -2.91
C GLY A 176 3.63 2.46 -3.69
N TRP A 177 2.44 2.08 -3.23
CA TRP A 177 1.19 2.62 -3.76
C TRP A 177 0.84 3.94 -3.08
N GLU A 178 0.94 5.02 -3.85
CA GLU A 178 0.56 6.37 -3.43
C GLU A 178 -0.96 6.58 -3.49
N GLY A 179 -1.41 7.75 -3.01
CA GLY A 179 -2.81 8.16 -3.01
C GLY A 179 -3.50 7.81 -1.70
N GLU A 180 -4.48 8.63 -1.33
CA GLU A 180 -5.30 8.43 -0.13
C GLU A 180 -6.25 7.24 -0.31
N GLU A 181 -6.69 7.01 -1.55
CA GLU A 181 -7.64 5.96 -1.93
C GLU A 181 -6.96 4.85 -2.71
N LYS A 182 -7.03 3.63 -2.17
CA LYS A 182 -6.41 2.43 -2.73
C LYS A 182 -7.01 1.20 -2.08
N ALA A 183 -7.12 0.11 -2.82
CA ALA A 183 -7.69 -1.13 -2.32
C ALA A 183 -6.80 -2.32 -2.69
N PHE A 184 -6.60 -3.22 -1.73
CA PHE A 184 -5.75 -4.41 -1.85
C PHE A 184 -6.59 -5.64 -1.55
N PHE A 185 -6.43 -6.67 -2.38
CA PHE A 185 -7.20 -7.89 -2.30
C PHE A 185 -6.23 -9.08 -2.32
N ILE A 186 -6.50 -10.09 -1.50
CA ILE A 186 -5.72 -11.32 -1.40
C ILE A 186 -6.65 -12.52 -1.32
N GLU A 187 -6.28 -13.61 -2.00
CA GLU A 187 -6.86 -14.94 -1.81
C GLU A 187 -5.77 -15.87 -1.27
N PHE A 188 -6.04 -16.52 -0.13
CA PHE A 188 -5.02 -17.24 0.61
C PHE A 188 -5.56 -18.33 1.53
N GLN A 189 -4.67 -19.23 1.93
CA GLN A 189 -4.86 -20.30 2.90
C GLN A 189 -3.72 -20.25 3.93
N MET A 190 -4.02 -20.53 5.20
CA MET A 190 -3.06 -20.44 6.31
C MET A 190 -3.07 -21.75 7.10
N ASP A 191 -2.42 -22.79 6.59
CA ASP A 191 -2.25 -24.05 7.33
C ASP A 191 -1.17 -23.93 8.40
N HIS A 192 -1.20 -24.85 9.36
CA HIS A 192 -0.23 -24.87 10.46
C HIS A 192 1.09 -25.51 10.03
N TYR A 193 2.17 -24.72 10.07
CA TYR A 193 3.54 -25.21 9.90
C TYR A 193 4.47 -24.42 10.80
N ASP A 194 5.33 -25.16 11.50
CA ASP A 194 6.38 -24.57 12.30
C ASP A 194 7.60 -24.21 11.46
N ASN A 195 8.40 -23.26 11.95
CA ASN A 195 9.73 -23.01 11.42
C ASN A 195 10.61 -24.25 11.54
N VAL A 196 11.65 -24.32 10.71
CA VAL A 196 12.56 -25.47 10.68
C VAL A 196 13.70 -25.28 11.67
N GLY A 197 13.78 -26.17 12.66
CA GLY A 197 14.91 -26.21 13.60
C GLY A 197 14.71 -25.28 14.81
N SER A 198 15.63 -24.33 15.01
CA SER A 198 15.55 -23.36 16.11
C SER A 198 14.97 -22.07 15.58
N ASP A 199 13.93 -21.55 16.24
CA ASP A 199 13.28 -20.29 15.87
C ASP A 199 14.22 -19.06 15.95
N GLN A 200 15.35 -19.17 16.67
CA GLN A 200 16.28 -18.05 16.91
C GLN A 200 15.61 -16.77 17.45
N GLY A 201 14.47 -16.91 18.12
CA GLY A 201 13.67 -15.78 18.62
C GLY A 201 12.62 -15.25 17.65
N MET A 202 12.50 -15.81 16.44
CA MET A 202 11.40 -15.57 15.52
C MET A 202 10.12 -16.24 16.02
N ILE A 203 8.98 -15.70 15.60
CA ILE A 203 7.69 -16.35 15.85
C ILE A 203 7.50 -17.51 14.87
N SER A 204 6.95 -18.63 15.34
CA SER A 204 6.64 -19.83 14.53
C SER A 204 5.14 -19.96 14.32
N ASP A 205 4.73 -20.51 13.18
CA ASP A 205 3.34 -20.79 12.83
C ASP A 205 2.43 -19.54 12.92
N ALA A 206 2.96 -18.42 12.45
CA ALA A 206 2.42 -17.09 12.64
C ALA A 206 2.30 -16.33 11.31
N PRO A 207 1.42 -16.75 10.39
CA PRO A 207 1.23 -16.04 9.13
C PRO A 207 0.66 -14.64 9.34
N ALA A 208 1.03 -13.74 8.42
CA ALA A 208 0.65 -12.33 8.50
C ALA A 208 0.54 -11.68 7.11
N TRP A 209 -0.32 -10.67 7.01
CA TRP A 209 -0.35 -9.72 5.92
C TRP A 209 -0.47 -8.32 6.49
N TRP A 210 0.52 -7.48 6.22
CA TRP A 210 0.62 -6.13 6.79
C TRP A 210 1.08 -5.08 5.79
N PHE A 211 1.04 -3.83 6.23
CA PHE A 211 1.31 -2.66 5.41
C PHE A 211 2.21 -1.69 6.15
N LEU A 212 3.40 -1.47 5.59
CA LEU A 212 4.32 -0.43 6.01
C LEU A 212 4.30 0.71 5.01
N ASN A 213 4.56 1.93 5.50
CA ASN A 213 4.96 3.03 4.64
C ASN A 213 6.23 2.63 3.88
N ALA A 214 6.28 2.86 2.56
CA ALA A 214 7.41 2.46 1.72
C ALA A 214 8.77 3.07 2.16
N ASN A 215 8.80 4.15 2.93
CA ASN A 215 10.03 4.68 3.53
C ASN A 215 10.72 3.70 4.49
N ILE A 216 9.95 2.82 5.14
CA ILE A 216 10.48 1.84 6.09
C ILE A 216 11.35 0.79 5.36
N PRO A 217 10.80 -0.04 4.44
CA PRO A 217 11.60 -1.10 3.83
C PRO A 217 12.62 -0.55 2.83
N ARG A 218 12.45 0.67 2.28
CA ARG A 218 13.49 1.31 1.43
C ARG A 218 14.73 1.75 2.20
N THR A 219 14.63 1.90 3.53
CA THR A 219 15.73 2.38 4.39
C THR A 219 16.31 1.22 5.19
N LEU A 220 15.53 0.73 6.16
CA LEU A 220 15.87 -0.34 7.08
C LEU A 220 14.57 -0.75 7.79
N GLN A 221 14.03 -1.94 7.49
CA GLN A 221 12.82 -2.43 8.14
C GLN A 221 13.10 -2.85 9.59
N TYR A 222 14.16 -3.63 9.78
CA TYR A 222 14.54 -4.19 11.09
C TYR A 222 15.92 -3.72 11.52
N GLY A 223 16.05 -3.43 12.82
CA GLY A 223 17.32 -3.11 13.45
C GLY A 223 17.63 -1.62 13.55
N ASN A 224 18.85 -1.35 13.99
CA ASN A 224 19.40 -0.02 14.24
C ASN A 224 20.71 0.15 13.47
N ASP A 225 21.20 1.38 13.37
CA ASP A 225 22.57 1.61 12.93
C ASP A 225 23.61 1.06 13.93
N ARG A 226 24.89 1.10 13.55
CA ARG A 226 26.02 0.67 14.40
C ARG A 226 26.16 1.41 15.74
N ARG A 227 25.45 2.53 15.94
CA ARG A 227 25.41 3.30 17.19
C ARG A 227 24.12 3.04 17.97
N ASN A 228 23.36 2.02 17.58
CA ASN A 228 22.07 1.65 18.14
C ASN A 228 21.01 2.76 17.98
N ILE A 229 21.08 3.53 16.89
CA ILE A 229 20.09 4.54 16.53
C ILE A 229 19.09 3.93 15.53
N PRO A 230 17.78 3.97 15.81
CA PRO A 230 16.78 3.48 14.87
C PRO A 230 16.75 4.35 13.61
N CYS A 231 16.96 3.72 12.45
CA CYS A 231 16.86 4.38 11.13
C CYS A 231 15.50 4.17 10.48
N SER A 232 14.70 3.23 10.99
CA SER A 232 13.34 3.02 10.53
C SER A 232 12.43 4.16 11.01
N CYS A 233 11.78 4.82 10.06
CA CYS A 233 10.77 5.81 10.39
C CYS A 233 9.50 5.21 11.02
N TRP A 234 9.39 3.88 11.12
CA TRP A 234 8.37 3.21 11.93
C TRP A 234 8.35 3.79 13.35
N SER A 235 9.53 3.90 13.96
CA SER A 235 9.72 4.45 15.31
C SER A 235 9.37 5.95 15.43
N THR A 236 9.32 6.67 14.30
CA THR A 236 9.08 8.12 14.25
C THR A 236 7.75 8.50 13.60
N GLY A 237 6.87 7.53 13.31
CA GLY A 237 5.49 7.81 12.88
C GLY A 237 5.11 7.46 11.45
N CYS A 238 5.93 6.69 10.73
CA CYS A 238 5.53 6.17 9.41
C CYS A 238 4.34 5.18 9.48
N GLY A 239 4.12 4.56 10.64
CA GLY A 239 3.00 3.69 10.92
C GLY A 239 3.11 2.30 10.27
N GLU A 240 2.26 1.41 10.77
CA GLU A 240 2.08 0.03 10.30
C GLU A 240 0.62 -0.34 10.45
N PHE A 241 0.06 -0.97 9.43
CA PHE A 241 -1.27 -1.54 9.50
C PHE A 241 -1.20 -3.04 9.25
N ASP A 242 -1.51 -3.81 10.29
CA ASP A 242 -1.69 -5.24 10.23
C ASP A 242 -3.09 -5.53 9.73
N ALA A 243 -3.21 -5.94 8.47
CA ALA A 243 -4.49 -6.34 7.94
C ALA A 243 -4.97 -7.62 8.60
N PHE A 244 -4.05 -8.55 8.78
CA PHE A 244 -4.22 -9.63 9.74
C PHE A 244 -2.87 -10.15 10.22
N GLU A 245 -2.82 -10.51 11.50
CA GLU A 245 -1.74 -11.27 12.09
C GLU A 245 -2.24 -12.39 12.98
N VAL A 246 -1.56 -13.53 12.89
CA VAL A 246 -1.61 -14.61 13.88
C VAL A 246 -0.36 -14.47 14.75
N LEU A 247 -0.54 -14.08 16.02
CA LEU A 247 0.56 -13.75 16.93
C LEU A 247 0.86 -14.87 17.95
N GLY A 248 0.62 -16.11 17.57
CA GLY A 248 0.93 -17.25 18.42
C GLY A 248 0.91 -18.56 17.67
N ARG A 249 1.86 -19.45 18.02
CA ARG A 249 1.90 -20.81 17.50
C ARG A 249 0.59 -21.53 17.81
N GLY A 250 -0.05 -22.10 16.79
CA GLY A 250 -1.34 -22.77 16.89
C GLY A 250 -2.55 -21.84 17.09
N GLU A 251 -2.38 -20.52 17.07
CA GLU A 251 -3.51 -19.59 17.19
C GLU A 251 -4.36 -19.61 15.90
N GLU A 252 -5.68 -19.50 16.09
CA GLU A 252 -6.65 -19.55 15.00
C GLU A 252 -7.29 -18.19 14.74
N ARG A 253 -7.07 -17.18 15.58
CA ARG A 253 -7.64 -15.84 15.42
C ARG A 253 -6.66 -14.94 14.70
N ALA A 254 -6.99 -14.57 13.47
CA ALA A 254 -6.26 -13.59 12.70
C ALA A 254 -6.88 -12.20 12.93
N LYS A 255 -6.10 -11.25 13.45
CA LYS A 255 -6.59 -9.94 13.93
C LYS A 255 -5.92 -8.79 13.22
N SER A 256 -6.65 -7.69 13.07
CA SER A 256 -6.10 -6.44 12.53
C SER A 256 -5.63 -5.49 13.64
N THR A 257 -4.53 -4.80 13.40
CA THR A 257 -3.93 -3.84 14.34
C THR A 257 -3.41 -2.62 13.58
N LEU A 258 -3.55 -1.44 14.15
CA LEU A 258 -2.94 -0.22 13.63
C LEU A 258 -1.92 0.33 14.62
N HIS A 259 -0.66 0.42 14.18
CA HIS A 259 0.43 1.02 14.94
C HIS A 259 0.71 2.43 14.43
N ARG A 260 0.68 3.40 15.35
CA ARG A 260 0.93 4.82 15.08
C ARG A 260 2.09 5.35 15.92
N GLN A 261 2.55 6.56 15.59
CA GLN A 261 3.59 7.25 16.35
C GLN A 261 3.27 7.27 17.85
N GLY A 262 4.28 7.01 18.68
CA GLY A 262 4.13 6.95 20.13
C GLY A 262 3.53 5.64 20.65
N ASN A 263 3.46 4.61 19.80
CA ASN A 263 2.86 3.31 20.14
C ASN A 263 1.40 3.45 20.59
N LEU A 264 0.68 4.38 19.96
CA LEU A 264 -0.77 4.45 20.08
C LEU A 264 -1.35 3.28 19.29
N GLU A 265 -1.31 2.10 19.92
CA GLU A 265 -1.87 0.86 19.42
C GLU A 265 -3.39 0.97 19.41
N GLY A 266 -3.97 0.82 18.22
CA GLY A 266 -5.42 0.66 18.05
C GLY A 266 -5.69 -0.73 17.48
N GLY A 267 -5.88 -1.72 18.36
CA GLY A 267 -6.35 -3.04 17.96
C GLY A 267 -7.86 -3.08 17.81
N ASP A 268 -8.36 -3.88 16.87
CA ASP A 268 -9.77 -4.27 16.82
C ASP A 268 -9.94 -5.65 17.47
N SER A 269 -11.04 -5.86 18.19
CA SER A 269 -11.37 -7.18 18.75
C SER A 269 -11.97 -8.14 17.72
N ASN A 270 -12.37 -7.62 16.56
CA ASN A 270 -12.79 -8.41 15.41
C ASN A 270 -11.65 -9.28 14.88
N TYR A 271 -12.01 -10.45 14.39
CA TYR A 271 -11.09 -11.45 13.87
C TYR A 271 -11.83 -12.35 12.89
N PHE A 272 -11.11 -12.87 11.90
CA PHE A 272 -11.56 -14.06 11.19
C PHE A 272 -10.79 -15.28 11.68
N ARG A 273 -11.45 -16.44 11.60
CA ARG A 273 -10.81 -17.71 11.89
C ARG A 273 -9.85 -18.06 10.76
N ARG A 274 -8.60 -18.36 11.11
CA ARG A 274 -7.52 -18.84 10.24
C ARG A 274 -8.07 -19.87 9.24
N PRO A 275 -7.91 -19.66 7.93
CA PRO A 275 -8.45 -20.54 6.90
C PRO A 275 -7.50 -21.74 6.72
N VAL A 276 -7.61 -22.71 7.63
CA VAL A 276 -6.91 -24.00 7.55
C VAL A 276 -7.65 -24.92 6.58
N GLY A 277 -6.92 -25.49 5.62
CA GLY A 277 -7.44 -26.43 4.62
C GLY A 277 -8.40 -25.84 3.59
N ARG A 278 -8.50 -24.51 3.50
CA ARG A 278 -9.38 -23.81 2.55
C ARG A 278 -8.82 -22.43 2.20
N MET A 279 -9.20 -21.91 1.03
CA MET A 279 -8.95 -20.52 0.67
C MET A 279 -9.94 -19.58 1.37
N LEU A 280 -9.52 -18.34 1.54
CA LEU A 280 -10.31 -17.20 1.99
C LEU A 280 -9.89 -15.97 1.19
N LYS A 281 -10.86 -15.12 0.84
CA LYS A 281 -10.63 -13.82 0.20
C LYS A 281 -10.74 -12.70 1.21
N PHE A 282 -9.83 -11.75 1.15
CA PHE A 282 -9.79 -10.62 2.09
C PHE A 282 -9.41 -9.33 1.37
N ALA A 283 -10.02 -8.23 1.79
CA ALA A 283 -9.75 -6.89 1.28
C ALA A 283 -9.21 -5.97 2.37
N VAL A 284 -8.34 -5.06 1.95
CA VAL A 284 -7.92 -3.88 2.71
C VAL A 284 -8.18 -2.66 1.85
N ILE A 285 -9.05 -1.77 2.29
CA ILE A 285 -9.48 -0.60 1.52
C ILE A 285 -9.16 0.66 2.32
N PHE A 286 -8.28 1.49 1.76
CA PHE A 286 -8.07 2.86 2.20
C PHE A 286 -9.07 3.74 1.45
N HIS A 287 -10.01 4.34 2.18
CA HIS A 287 -11.06 5.17 1.59
C HIS A 287 -11.54 6.20 2.61
N ASN A 288 -11.65 7.48 2.20
CA ASN A 288 -12.10 8.59 3.05
C ASN A 288 -11.42 8.63 4.43
N TYR A 289 -10.08 8.53 4.47
CA TYR A 289 -9.27 8.51 5.71
C TYR A 289 -9.58 7.37 6.68
N ASN A 290 -10.23 6.31 6.20
CA ASN A 290 -10.44 5.08 6.94
C ASN A 290 -9.71 3.91 6.26
N ILE A 291 -9.34 2.92 7.06
CA ILE A 291 -8.90 1.60 6.60
C ILE A 291 -9.99 0.62 6.96
N THR A 292 -10.56 -0.04 5.96
CA THR A 292 -11.43 -1.20 6.14
C THR A 292 -10.64 -2.46 5.87
N ALA A 293 -10.73 -3.45 6.76
CA ALA A 293 -10.21 -4.79 6.56
C ALA A 293 -11.39 -5.79 6.65
N ALA A 294 -11.63 -6.57 5.60
CA ALA A 294 -12.85 -7.36 5.50
C ALA A 294 -12.64 -8.70 4.79
N VAL A 295 -13.24 -9.77 5.33
CA VAL A 295 -13.44 -11.03 4.61
C VAL A 295 -14.44 -10.78 3.46
N LEU A 296 -14.13 -11.32 2.28
CA LEU A 296 -14.98 -11.26 1.09
C LEU A 296 -15.69 -12.60 0.86
N ASP A 297 -16.77 -12.56 0.09
CA ASP A 297 -17.46 -13.76 -0.38
C ASP A 297 -16.56 -14.62 -1.28
N ASP A 298 -16.73 -15.94 -1.20
CA ASP A 298 -15.93 -16.92 -1.96
C ASP A 298 -16.02 -16.71 -3.48
N ASP A 299 -17.14 -16.17 -3.99
CA ASP A 299 -17.36 -15.90 -5.41
C ASP A 299 -16.90 -14.50 -5.86
N PHE A 300 -16.34 -13.68 -4.96
CA PHE A 300 -15.85 -12.36 -5.30
C PHE A 300 -14.69 -12.45 -6.30
N ASP A 301 -14.83 -11.85 -7.47
CA ASP A 301 -13.85 -11.93 -8.56
C ASP A 301 -12.96 -10.68 -8.59
N PHE A 302 -11.64 -10.88 -8.62
CA PHE A 302 -10.63 -9.83 -8.69
C PHE A 302 -10.51 -9.28 -10.12
N ARG A 303 -11.61 -8.77 -10.68
CA ARG A 303 -11.71 -8.28 -12.07
C ARG A 303 -10.77 -7.12 -12.37
N THR A 304 -10.60 -6.77 -13.64
CA THR A 304 -9.79 -5.62 -14.04
C THR A 304 -10.36 -4.26 -13.59
N ALA A 305 -11.64 -4.21 -13.24
CA ALA A 305 -12.29 -3.02 -12.69
C ALA A 305 -13.41 -3.41 -11.73
N LEU A 306 -13.63 -2.56 -10.73
CA LEU A 306 -14.74 -2.63 -9.78
C LEU A 306 -15.58 -1.36 -9.91
N SER A 307 -16.89 -1.47 -9.73
CA SER A 307 -17.77 -0.31 -9.63
C SER A 307 -17.59 0.40 -8.28
N GLY A 308 -17.95 1.69 -8.20
CA GLY A 308 -17.99 2.40 -6.91
C GLY A 308 -18.90 1.69 -5.90
N GLY A 309 -20.07 1.23 -6.34
CA GLY A 309 -21.01 0.47 -5.48
C GLY A 309 -20.40 -0.79 -4.89
N GLN A 310 -19.58 -1.55 -5.64
CA GLN A 310 -18.88 -2.71 -5.08
C GLN A 310 -17.88 -2.34 -3.98
N ILE A 311 -17.21 -1.19 -4.09
CA ILE A 311 -16.33 -0.71 -3.03
C ILE A 311 -17.14 -0.20 -1.84
N ASP A 312 -18.21 0.56 -2.10
CA ASP A 312 -19.14 1.07 -1.09
C ASP A 312 -19.74 -0.07 -0.25
N ASP A 313 -20.10 -1.19 -0.90
CA ASP A 313 -20.63 -2.39 -0.25
C ASP A 313 -19.59 -3.03 0.70
N ILE A 314 -18.30 -3.08 0.32
CA ILE A 314 -17.24 -3.66 1.16
C ILE A 314 -16.92 -2.73 2.35
N VAL A 315 -16.86 -1.42 2.12
CA VAL A 315 -16.52 -0.45 3.19
C VAL A 315 -17.71 -0.13 4.10
N ALA A 316 -18.92 -0.54 3.74
CA ALA A 316 -20.10 -0.39 4.58
C ALA A 316 -19.87 -1.05 5.94
N TYR A 317 -19.91 -0.25 7.00
CA TYR A 317 -19.72 -0.73 8.35
C TYR A 317 -20.94 -1.52 8.82
N ASP A 318 -20.72 -2.79 9.17
CA ASP A 318 -21.70 -3.61 9.88
C ASP A 318 -21.24 -3.82 11.34
N PRO A 319 -21.89 -3.19 12.34
CA PRO A 319 -21.53 -3.36 13.75
C PRO A 319 -21.75 -4.78 14.28
N LYS A 320 -22.39 -5.68 13.51
CA LYS A 320 -22.60 -7.08 13.87
C LYS A 320 -21.58 -8.01 13.22
N SER A 321 -20.78 -7.52 12.29
CA SER A 321 -19.72 -8.32 11.66
C SER A 321 -18.52 -8.40 12.60
N ASN A 322 -18.07 -9.63 12.87
CA ASN A 322 -16.83 -9.90 13.60
C ASN A 322 -15.63 -10.10 12.66
N THR A 323 -15.84 -10.11 11.34
CA THR A 323 -14.81 -10.30 10.31
C THR A 323 -14.58 -9.05 9.47
N HIS A 324 -15.02 -7.90 9.99
CA HIS A 324 -14.89 -6.58 9.39
C HIS A 324 -14.30 -5.64 10.43
N SER A 325 -13.21 -4.96 10.09
CA SER A 325 -12.56 -4.00 10.97
C SER A 325 -12.45 -2.65 10.30
N LEU A 326 -12.69 -1.59 11.08
CA LEU A 326 -12.68 -0.21 10.61
C LEU A 326 -11.76 0.64 11.49
N PHE A 327 -10.76 1.25 10.86
CA PHE A 327 -9.77 2.10 11.53
C PHE A 327 -9.78 3.50 10.93
N ALA A 328 -10.09 4.52 11.75
CA ALA A 328 -9.97 5.91 11.34
C ALA A 328 -8.51 6.37 11.42
N ILE A 329 -7.90 6.78 10.30
CA ILE A 329 -6.48 7.20 10.27
C ILE A 329 -6.28 8.56 10.97
N GLY A 330 -7.37 9.32 11.16
CA GLY A 330 -7.34 10.65 11.77
C GLY A 330 -6.91 11.73 10.76
N THR A 331 -7.42 12.94 10.95
CA THR A 331 -6.96 14.16 10.27
C THR A 331 -5.89 14.85 11.08
#